data_AF-A0A2M9ZGN3-F1
#
_entry.id   AF-A0A2M9ZGN3-F1
#
_cell.length_a   1.000
_cell.length_b   1.000
_cell.length_c   1.000
_cell.angle_alpha   90.00
_cell.angle_beta   90.00
_cell.angle_gamma   90.00
#
_symmetry.space_group_name_H-M   'P 1'
#
loop_
_entity.id
_entity.type
_entity.pdbx_description
1 polymer ?
#
loop_
_entity_poly.entity_id
_entity_poly.type
_entity_poly.pdbx_seq_one_letter_code
_entity_poly.pdbx_strand_id
1 'polypeptide(L)'
;MKLFLSILLVILFSYPVLAGDKGKGESCNSDIQCGFGLKCTGGVCTKKSEFDFGGSGKSGKQCNNDGDCIGSGKCVSGSFGKKYCSGN
;
A
#
# COMPACT_ATOMS: atom_id res chain seq x y z
N MET A 1 -15.77 -4.77 -41.37
CA MET A 1 -14.64 -5.54 -40.79
C MET A 1 -13.57 -4.65 -40.15
N LYS A 2 -13.11 -3.56 -40.79
CA LYS A 2 -12.12 -2.63 -40.20
C LYS A 2 -12.55 -2.01 -38.85
N LEU A 3 -13.82 -1.59 -38.73
CA LEU A 3 -14.34 -0.97 -37.50
C LEU A 3 -14.31 -1.91 -36.28
N PHE A 4 -14.64 -3.18 -36.47
CA PHE A 4 -14.61 -4.20 -35.41
C PHE A 4 -13.18 -4.53 -34.96
N LEU A 5 -12.24 -4.57 -35.90
CA LEU A 5 -10.82 -4.79 -35.60
C LEU A 5 -10.23 -3.62 -34.80
N SER A 6 -10.65 -2.39 -35.11
CA SER A 6 -10.25 -1.18 -34.36
C SER A 6 -10.81 -1.15 -32.93
N ILE A 7 -12.06 -1.58 -32.73
CA ILE A 7 -12.68 -1.64 -31.39
C ILE A 7 -11.98 -2.66 -30.49
N LEU A 8 -11.61 -3.83 -31.03
CA LEU A 8 -10.90 -4.88 -30.27
C LEU A 8 -9.52 -4.40 -29.75
N LEU A 9 -8.84 -3.56 -30.53
CA LEU A 9 -7.53 -3.01 -30.20
C LEU A 9 -7.58 -1.95 -29.08
N VAL A 10 -8.67 -1.17 -29.00
CA VAL A 10 -8.86 -0.15 -27.96
C VAL A 10 -9.13 -0.79 -26.58
N ILE A 11 -9.88 -1.91 -26.55
CA ILE A 11 -10.20 -2.61 -25.29
C ILE A 11 -8.95 -3.18 -24.61
N LEU A 12 -7.92 -3.57 -25.39
CA LEU A 12 -6.66 -4.09 -24.87
C LEU A 12 -5.79 -3.03 -24.17
N PHE A 13 -5.93 -1.75 -24.54
CA PHE A 13 -5.15 -0.64 -23.98
C PHE A 13 -5.85 0.10 -22.83
N SER A 14 -7.07 -0.29 -22.47
CA SER A 14 -7.95 0.49 -21.58
C SER A 14 -7.80 0.19 -20.09
N TYR A 15 -6.84 -0.62 -19.66
CA TYR A 15 -6.58 -0.82 -18.23
C TYR A 15 -5.49 0.15 -17.78
N PRO A 16 -5.82 1.34 -17.24
CA PRO A 16 -4.83 2.13 -16.56
C PRO A 16 -4.37 1.31 -15.36
N VAL A 17 -3.17 0.73 -15.47
CA VAL A 17 -2.46 0.17 -14.32
C VAL A 17 -1.96 1.38 -13.53
N LEU A 18 -2.85 2.01 -12.75
CA LEU A 18 -2.44 3.02 -11.78
C LEU A 18 -1.59 2.32 -10.72
N ALA A 19 -0.31 2.66 -10.72
CA ALA A 19 0.63 2.11 -9.75
C ALA A 19 0.22 2.56 -8.35
N GLY A 20 0.05 1.61 -7.43
CA GLY A 20 -0.20 1.90 -6.01
C GLY A 20 -1.63 2.29 -5.64
N ASP A 21 -2.61 2.15 -6.53
CA ASP A 21 -4.01 2.54 -6.27
C ASP A 21 -4.79 1.53 -5.41
N LYS A 22 -4.43 0.24 -5.47
CA LYS A 22 -5.22 -0.84 -4.84
C LYS A 22 -4.91 -1.06 -3.36
N GLY A 23 -5.95 -1.08 -2.55
CA GLY A 23 -5.91 -1.33 -1.11
C GLY A 23 -5.83 -2.82 -0.73
N LYS A 24 -5.69 -3.10 0.57
CA LYS A 24 -5.65 -4.47 1.10
C LYS A 24 -6.96 -5.20 0.80
N GLY A 25 -6.85 -6.41 0.24
CA GLY A 25 -7.99 -7.25 -0.12
C GLY A 25 -8.53 -7.03 -1.54
N GLU A 26 -8.07 -6.00 -2.24
CA GLU A 26 -8.48 -5.76 -3.63
C GLU A 26 -7.78 -6.69 -4.62
N SER A 27 -8.47 -7.03 -5.70
CA SER A 27 -7.94 -7.91 -6.75
C SER A 27 -6.81 -7.25 -7.52
N CYS A 28 -5.70 -7.95 -7.69
CA CYS A 28 -4.52 -7.47 -8.39
C CYS A 28 -3.97 -8.55 -9.32
N ASN A 29 -3.19 -8.11 -10.32
CA ASN A 29 -2.44 -9.02 -11.18
C ASN A 29 -0.93 -8.93 -10.92
N SER A 30 -0.45 -7.80 -10.38
CA SER A 30 0.96 -7.54 -10.10
C SER A 30 1.11 -6.63 -8.87
N ASP A 31 2.25 -6.74 -8.18
CA ASP A 31 2.60 -5.95 -6.99
C ASP A 31 2.51 -4.44 -7.22
N ILE A 32 2.84 -3.97 -8.42
CA ILE A 32 2.85 -2.54 -8.74
C ILE A 32 1.47 -1.89 -8.63
N GLN A 33 0.39 -2.68 -8.73
CA GLN A 33 -0.97 -2.20 -8.58
C GLN A 33 -1.35 -1.95 -7.12
N CYS A 34 -0.68 -2.64 -6.20
CA CYS A 34 -0.99 -2.55 -4.78
C CYS A 34 -0.29 -1.35 -4.14
N GLY A 35 -0.96 -0.70 -3.20
CA GLY A 35 -0.41 0.41 -2.43
C GLY A 35 0.87 0.06 -1.66
N PHE A 36 1.58 1.08 -1.20
CA PHE A 36 2.82 0.92 -0.45
C PHE A 36 2.63 -0.01 0.77
N GLY A 37 3.56 -0.96 0.96
CA GLY A 37 3.49 -1.97 2.02
C GLY A 37 2.64 -3.21 1.69
N LEU A 38 2.07 -3.28 0.48
CA LEU A 38 1.30 -4.42 -0.01
C LEU A 38 1.99 -5.14 -1.18
N LYS A 39 1.70 -6.43 -1.34
CA LYS A 39 2.11 -7.29 -2.47
C LYS A 39 0.91 -8.10 -2.97
N CYS A 40 0.91 -8.41 -4.25
CA CYS A 40 -0.12 -9.21 -4.88
C CYS A 40 0.11 -10.69 -4.61
N THR A 41 -0.68 -11.29 -3.71
CA THR A 41 -0.59 -12.72 -3.37
C THR A 41 -1.93 -13.38 -3.65
N GLY A 42 -1.94 -14.47 -4.43
CA GLY A 42 -3.18 -15.18 -4.75
C GLY A 42 -4.20 -14.34 -5.52
N GLY A 43 -3.74 -13.33 -6.26
CA GLY A 43 -4.60 -12.42 -7.03
C GLY A 43 -5.24 -11.31 -6.19
N VAL A 44 -4.83 -11.12 -4.93
CA VAL A 44 -5.29 -10.02 -4.07
C VAL A 44 -4.15 -9.29 -3.38
N CYS A 45 -4.31 -8.00 -3.13
CA CYS A 45 -3.32 -7.20 -2.43
C CYS A 45 -3.28 -7.57 -0.95
N THR A 46 -2.18 -8.18 -0.54
CA THR A 46 -1.88 -8.64 0.81
C THR A 46 -0.73 -7.85 1.41
N LYS A 47 -0.57 -7.88 2.73
CA LYS A 47 0.55 -7.19 3.39
C LYS A 47 1.89 -7.86 3.02
N LYS A 48 2.91 -7.06 2.74
CA LYS A 48 4.29 -7.58 2.59
C LYS A 48 4.80 -8.09 3.94
N SER A 49 5.50 -9.22 3.90
CA SER A 49 6.17 -9.84 5.05
C SER A 49 7.15 -8.88 5.74
N GLU A 50 7.83 -8.04 4.96
CA GLU A 50 8.73 -7.00 5.47
C GLU A 50 8.02 -5.94 6.32
N PHE A 51 6.68 -5.88 6.24
CA PHE A 51 5.82 -5.00 7.04
C PHE A 51 5.05 -5.79 8.10
N ASP A 52 5.19 -7.13 8.11
CA ASP A 52 4.57 -8.05 9.05
C ASP A 52 5.30 -8.10 10.39
N PHE A 53 6.37 -7.31 10.55
CA PHE A 53 6.78 -6.79 11.85
C PHE A 53 5.66 -5.87 12.37
N GLY A 54 4.56 -6.48 12.84
CA GLY A 54 3.45 -5.88 13.58
C GLY A 54 3.92 -5.35 14.93
N GLY A 55 4.91 -4.46 14.88
CA GLY A 55 5.70 -4.02 16.00
C GLY A 55 7.15 -4.03 15.60
N SER A 56 7.65 -2.91 15.07
CA SER A 56 9.07 -2.58 15.26
C SER A 56 9.43 -2.41 16.76
N GLY A 57 8.57 -2.83 17.69
CA GLY A 57 8.55 -2.39 19.09
C GLY A 57 8.39 -0.87 19.22
N LYS A 58 7.95 -0.19 18.15
CA LYS A 58 7.97 1.26 18.07
C LYS A 58 6.72 1.94 18.56
N SER A 59 5.65 1.19 18.87
CA SER A 59 4.49 1.76 19.57
C SER A 59 4.95 2.46 20.85
N GLY A 60 4.57 3.73 21.02
CA GLY A 60 5.03 4.58 22.12
C GLY A 60 6.51 5.01 22.06
N LYS A 61 7.27 4.65 21.02
CA LYS A 61 8.63 5.16 20.78
C LYS A 61 8.59 6.48 20.03
N GLN A 62 9.63 7.28 20.25
CA GLN A 62 9.78 8.57 19.60
C GLN A 62 9.93 8.39 18.08
N CYS A 63 9.27 9.27 17.33
CA CYS A 63 9.30 9.30 15.86
C CYS A 63 9.55 10.73 15.36
N ASN A 64 10.00 10.87 14.12
CA ASN A 64 10.08 12.16 13.44
C ASN A 64 8.99 12.29 12.37
N ASN A 65 8.69 11.18 11.69
CA ASN A 65 7.69 11.08 10.64
C ASN A 65 6.98 9.71 10.66
N ASP A 66 5.90 9.57 9.89
CA ASP A 66 5.11 8.34 9.78
C ASP A 66 5.91 7.11 9.32
N GLY A 67 6.97 7.33 8.53
CA GLY A 67 7.90 6.27 8.09
C GLY A 67 8.72 5.67 9.24
N ASP A 68 8.86 6.36 10.37
CA ASP A 68 9.46 5.77 11.57
C ASP A 68 8.51 4.78 12.25
N CYS A 69 7.20 4.91 12.01
CA CYS A 69 6.13 4.16 12.66
C CYS A 69 5.56 3.04 11.79
N ILE A 70 6.29 2.60 10.76
CA ILE A 70 5.87 1.50 9.88
C ILE A 70 5.56 0.26 10.73
N GLY A 71 4.33 -0.24 10.62
CA GLY A 71 3.84 -1.37 11.43
C GLY A 71 3.53 -1.04 12.90
N SER A 72 3.55 0.25 13.30
CA SER A 72 3.30 0.73 14.68
C SER A 72 2.39 1.96 14.74
N GLY A 73 1.50 2.16 13.75
CA GLY A 73 0.56 3.28 13.70
C GLY A 73 1.11 4.55 13.03
N LYS A 74 0.59 5.72 13.40
CA LYS A 74 1.00 7.05 12.89
C LYS A 74 1.93 7.77 13.85
N CYS A 75 2.78 8.65 13.33
CA CYS A 75 3.62 9.51 14.15
C CYS A 75 2.79 10.71 14.65
N VAL A 76 2.36 10.64 15.90
CA VAL A 76 1.46 11.63 16.52
C VAL A 76 2.22 12.51 17.52
N SER A 77 1.77 13.75 17.69
CA SER A 77 2.35 14.68 18.65
C SER A 77 1.99 14.29 20.08
N GLY A 78 2.99 14.29 20.95
CA GLY A 78 2.85 14.11 22.38
C GLY A 78 3.14 15.38 23.18
N SER A 79 3.19 15.21 24.50
CA SER A 79 3.57 16.29 25.42
C SER A 79 5.03 16.71 25.21
N PHE A 80 5.31 17.99 25.48
CA PHE A 80 6.66 18.57 25.41
C PHE A 80 7.32 18.55 24.01
N GLY A 81 6.52 18.61 22.95
CA GLY A 81 7.03 18.70 21.56
C GLY A 81 7.64 17.41 21.01
N LYS A 82 7.58 16.31 21.77
CA LYS A 82 8.03 14.99 21.31
C LYS A 82 6.90 14.30 20.55
N LYS A 83 7.21 13.65 19.44
CA LYS A 83 6.25 12.82 18.70
C LYS A 83 6.49 11.35 18.99
N TYR A 84 5.43 10.53 18.96
CA TYR A 84 5.52 9.09 19.17
C TYR A 84 4.62 8.30 18.21
N CYS A 85 4.93 7.03 17.99
CA CYS A 85 4.08 6.16 17.19
C CYS A 85 2.84 5.74 17.99
N SER A 86 1.65 5.98 17.42
CA SER A 86 0.35 5.78 18.09
C SER A 86 0.02 4.33 18.47
N GLY A 87 0.74 3.35 17.92
CA GLY A 87 0.34 1.95 17.98
C GLY A 87 -0.75 1.62 16.97
N ASN A 88 -0.96 0.33 16.71
CA ASN A 88 -2.00 -0.20 15.83
C ASN A 88 -2.84 -1.24 16.56
#